data_AF-A0A2A2SC35-F1
#
_entry.id   AF-A0A2A2SC35-F1
#
_cell.length_a   1.000
_cell.length_b   1.000
_cell.length_c   1.000
_cell.angle_alpha   90.00
_cell.angle_beta   90.00
_cell.angle_gamma   90.00
#
_symmetry.space_group_name_H-M   'P 1'
#
loop_
_entity.id
_entity.type
_entity.pdbx_description
1 polymer ?
#
loop_
_entity_poly.entity_id
_entity_poly.type
_entity_poly.pdbx_seq_one_letter_code
_entity_poly.pdbx_strand_id
1 'polypeptide(L)'
;MNQPRSLTVEGTGRLRRDGTLVLRQRVEEEGRRPRTRRWEIRRTGPTTYAGTLTDATGPVRAEASGNRLRIRYPSGAGQVEQWLTLSPDGRTAQNRLTVKRFGVVVARVDETIRKYGSRPSAAPAGNTP
;
A
#
# COMPACT_ATOMS: atom_id res chain seq x y z
N MET A 1 17.22 -16.96 -14.69
CA MET A 1 17.16 -15.60 -14.08
C MET A 1 15.76 -15.05 -14.33
N ASN A 2 14.94 -14.80 -13.31
CA ASN A 2 13.65 -14.13 -13.55
C ASN A 2 13.93 -12.68 -13.96
N GLN A 3 13.46 -12.27 -15.14
CA GLN A 3 13.58 -10.90 -15.60
C GLN A 3 12.67 -9.97 -14.76
N PRO A 4 13.08 -8.71 -14.54
CA PRO A 4 12.21 -7.71 -13.91
C PRO A 4 10.96 -7.53 -14.76
N ARG A 5 9.84 -7.23 -14.10
CA ARG A 5 8.53 -7.02 -14.72
C ARG A 5 8.03 -5.64 -14.37
N SER A 6 7.35 -5.01 -15.31
CA SER A 6 6.71 -3.73 -15.05
C SER A 6 5.53 -3.91 -14.09
N LEU A 7 5.41 -2.99 -13.12
CA LEU A 7 4.33 -2.93 -12.15
C LEU A 7 3.77 -1.51 -12.11
N THR A 8 2.48 -1.37 -12.40
CA THR A 8 1.75 -0.11 -12.25
C THR A 8 0.69 -0.28 -11.17
N VAL A 9 0.63 0.69 -10.25
CA VAL A 9 -0.36 0.71 -9.18
C VAL A 9 -1.04 2.06 -9.15
N GLU A 10 -2.35 2.04 -9.32
CA GLU A 10 -3.21 3.22 -9.16
C GLU A 10 -4.07 3.04 -7.92
N GLY A 11 -4.25 4.08 -7.11
CA GLY A 11 -4.99 3.95 -5.87
C GLY A 11 -5.74 5.20 -5.43
N THR A 12 -6.83 4.97 -4.71
CA THR A 12 -7.62 6.02 -4.05
C THR A 12 -7.74 5.71 -2.58
N GLY A 13 -7.31 6.66 -1.75
CA GLY A 13 -7.36 6.58 -0.29
C GLY A 13 -8.47 7.45 0.29
N ARG A 14 -9.12 6.97 1.35
CA ARG A 14 -10.03 7.76 2.19
C ARG A 14 -9.80 7.44 3.66
N LEU A 15 -9.74 8.47 4.49
CA LEU A 15 -9.81 8.32 5.94
C LEU A 15 -11.28 8.26 6.36
N ARG A 16 -11.67 7.19 7.05
CA ARG A 16 -12.99 7.04 7.68
C ARG A 16 -13.04 7.85 8.98
N ARG A 17 -14.26 8.09 9.49
CA ARG A 17 -14.48 8.86 10.74
C ARG A 17 -13.84 8.22 11.98
N ASP A 18 -13.69 6.91 11.96
CA ASP A 18 -13.06 6.10 13.02
C ASP A 18 -11.51 6.13 12.96
N GLY A 19 -10.92 6.90 12.03
CA GLY A 19 -9.48 6.96 11.84
C GLY A 19 -8.89 5.82 11.01
N THR A 20 -9.72 4.94 10.43
CA THR A 20 -9.26 3.87 9.53
C THR A 20 -8.97 4.46 8.14
N LEU A 21 -7.72 4.31 7.68
CA LEU A 21 -7.35 4.54 6.29
C LEU A 21 -7.80 3.36 5.44
N VAL A 22 -8.65 3.62 4.45
CA VAL A 22 -9.01 2.66 3.41
C VAL A 22 -8.34 3.07 2.12
N LEU A 23 -7.56 2.16 1.53
CA LEU A 23 -6.90 2.37 0.25
C LEU A 23 -7.34 1.26 -0.71
N ARG A 24 -8.01 1.64 -1.79
CA ARG A 24 -8.34 0.74 -2.90
C ARG A 24 -7.36 0.99 -4.03
N GLN A 25 -6.78 -0.08 -4.56
CA GLN A 25 -5.77 -0.03 -5.61
C GLN A 25 -6.10 -0.98 -6.75
N ARG A 26 -5.80 -0.56 -7.97
CA ARG A 26 -5.72 -1.41 -9.15
C ARG A 26 -4.23 -1.69 -9.41
N VAL A 27 -3.89 -2.97 -9.51
CA VAL A 27 -2.52 -3.44 -9.70
C VAL A 27 -2.43 -4.12 -11.05
N GLU A 28 -1.53 -3.63 -11.89
CA GLU A 28 -1.23 -4.18 -13.21
C GLU A 28 0.23 -4.60 -13.23
N GLU A 29 0.48 -5.89 -13.42
CA GLU A 29 1.80 -6.51 -13.44
C GLU A 29 1.95 -7.25 -14.76
N GLU A 30 3.08 -7.03 -15.43
CA GLU A 30 3.36 -7.62 -16.73
C GLU A 30 3.23 -9.16 -16.71
N GLY A 31 2.47 -9.70 -17.66
CA GLY A 31 2.20 -11.14 -17.76
C GLY A 31 1.25 -11.69 -16.67
N ARG A 32 0.56 -10.81 -15.92
CA ARG A 32 -0.47 -11.19 -14.95
C ARG A 32 -1.79 -10.49 -15.25
N ARG A 33 -2.90 -11.09 -14.82
CA ARG A 33 -4.21 -10.44 -14.87
C ARG A 33 -4.23 -9.25 -13.89
N PRO A 34 -4.79 -8.10 -14.28
CA PRO A 34 -5.04 -6.99 -13.36
C PRO A 34 -5.82 -7.45 -12.15
N ARG A 35 -5.46 -6.93 -10.97
CA ARG A 35 -6.10 -7.29 -9.70
C ARG A 35 -6.42 -6.06 -8.86
N THR A 36 -7.43 -6.17 -8.01
CA THR A 36 -7.73 -5.14 -7.01
C THR A 36 -7.04 -5.49 -5.70
N ARG A 37 -6.33 -4.51 -5.13
CA ARG A 37 -5.72 -4.59 -3.81
C ARG A 37 -6.42 -3.62 -2.87
N ARG A 38 -6.84 -4.07 -1.69
CA ARG A 38 -7.49 -3.20 -0.68
C ARG A 38 -6.77 -3.28 0.65
N TRP A 39 -6.42 -2.13 1.20
CA TRP A 39 -5.91 -1.97 2.55
C TRP A 39 -6.96 -1.35 3.45
N GLU A 40 -7.01 -1.80 4.70
CA GLU A 40 -7.64 -1.09 5.80
C GLU A 40 -6.64 -1.01 6.94
N ILE A 41 -6.16 0.18 7.28
CA ILE A 41 -5.09 0.39 8.26
C ILE A 41 -5.59 1.37 9.31
N ARG A 42 -5.43 1.04 10.58
CA ARG A 42 -5.73 1.92 11.71
C ARG A 42 -4.49 2.11 12.59
N ARG A 43 -4.42 3.26 13.26
CA ARG A 43 -3.40 3.52 14.29
C ARG A 43 -3.66 2.65 15.51
N THR A 44 -2.61 2.08 16.09
CA THR A 44 -2.66 1.25 17.30
C THR A 44 -1.77 1.78 18.44
N GLY A 45 -1.00 2.83 18.18
CA GLY A 45 -0.13 3.48 19.16
C GLY A 45 0.53 4.76 18.61
N PRO A 46 1.50 5.35 19.33
CA PRO A 46 2.16 6.59 18.93
C PRO A 46 2.83 6.55 17.55
N THR A 47 3.35 5.39 17.15
CA THR A 47 4.03 5.17 15.87
C THR A 47 3.64 3.85 15.20
N THR A 48 2.69 3.11 15.79
CA THR A 48 2.30 1.77 15.34
C THR A 48 0.91 1.77 14.71
N TYR A 49 0.75 0.88 13.73
CA TYR A 49 -0.48 0.69 12.98
C TYR A 49 -0.73 -0.81 12.75
N ALA A 50 -2.00 -1.18 12.60
CA ALA A 50 -2.39 -2.52 12.23
C ALA A 50 -3.56 -2.49 11.24
N GLY A 51 -3.73 -3.57 10.48
CA GLY A 51 -4.72 -3.59 9.42
C GLY A 51 -4.91 -4.90 8.71
N THR A 52 -5.64 -4.85 7.61
CA THR A 52 -5.86 -5.95 6.68
C THR A 52 -5.46 -5.54 5.28
N LEU A 53 -5.10 -6.54 4.48
CA LEU A 53 -4.78 -6.40 3.07
C LEU A 53 -5.35 -7.61 2.32
N THR A 54 -5.96 -7.40 1.15
CA THR A 54 -6.50 -8.49 0.30
C THR A 54 -5.49 -9.60 0.00
N ASP A 55 -4.22 -9.23 -0.17
CA ASP A 55 -3.14 -10.13 -0.54
C ASP A 55 -2.49 -10.79 0.70
N ALA A 56 -2.86 -10.35 1.91
CA ALA A 56 -2.34 -10.90 3.15
C ALA A 56 -3.21 -12.07 3.63
N THR A 57 -2.55 -13.10 4.18
CA THR A 57 -3.20 -14.25 4.82
C THR A 57 -3.35 -14.07 6.33
N GLY A 58 -3.03 -12.89 6.84
CA GLY A 58 -3.03 -12.56 8.26
C GLY A 58 -2.90 -11.05 8.49
N PRO A 59 -2.74 -10.62 9.75
CA PRO A 59 -2.74 -9.20 10.08
C PRO A 59 -1.55 -8.47 9.46
N VAL A 60 -1.82 -7.26 8.98
CA VAL A 60 -0.80 -6.29 8.61
C VAL A 60 -0.36 -5.54 9.85
N ARG A 61 0.95 -5.42 10.06
CA ARG A 61 1.54 -4.56 11.09
C ARG A 61 2.45 -3.53 10.45
N ALA A 62 2.37 -2.30 10.91
CA ALA A 62 3.26 -1.25 10.44
C ALA A 62 3.79 -0.37 11.59
N GLU A 63 5.00 0.14 11.40
CA GLU A 63 5.70 0.96 12.37
C GLU A 63 6.41 2.11 11.66
N ALA A 64 6.15 3.33 12.11
CA ALA A 64 6.71 4.55 11.56
C ALA A 64 7.92 5.01 12.38
N SER A 65 8.98 5.43 11.68
CA SER A 65 10.17 6.03 12.27
C SER A 65 10.66 7.15 11.36
N GLY A 66 10.49 8.41 11.79
CA GLY A 66 10.78 9.58 10.96
C GLY A 66 9.97 9.55 9.66
N ASN A 67 10.66 9.62 8.52
CA ASN A 67 10.05 9.56 7.19
C ASN A 67 9.87 8.13 6.64
N ARG A 68 10.11 7.10 7.44
CA ARG A 68 10.02 5.70 7.02
C ARG A 68 8.84 4.98 7.68
N LEU A 69 8.21 4.08 6.93
CA LEU A 69 7.20 3.16 7.42
C LEU A 69 7.62 1.74 7.05
N ARG A 70 7.81 0.88 8.06
CA ARG A 70 8.02 -0.56 7.87
C ARG A 70 6.68 -1.27 7.97
N ILE A 71 6.35 -2.10 7.00
CA ILE A 71 5.12 -2.89 6.95
C ILE A 71 5.49 -4.37 6.86
N ARG A 72 4.84 -5.21 7.65
CA ARG A 72 5.03 -6.67 7.64
C ARG A 72 3.68 -7.40 7.64
N TYR A 73 3.58 -8.45 6.83
CA TYR A 73 2.41 -9.33 6.80
C TYR A 73 2.73 -10.67 6.14
N PRO A 74 2.04 -11.75 6.53
CA PRO A 74 2.08 -13.01 5.80
C PRO A 74 1.21 -12.94 4.54
N SER A 75 1.62 -13.64 3.48
CA SER A 75 0.86 -13.79 2.22
C SER A 75 0.94 -15.22 1.72
N GLY A 76 0.15 -15.57 0.69
CA GLY A 76 0.27 -16.88 0.03
C GLY A 76 1.64 -17.16 -0.59
N ALA A 77 2.42 -16.11 -0.90
CA ALA A 77 3.76 -16.24 -1.47
C ALA A 77 4.88 -16.35 -0.42
N GLY A 78 4.58 -16.01 0.84
CA GLY A 78 5.57 -15.98 1.94
C GLY A 78 5.41 -14.76 2.84
N GLN A 79 6.42 -14.53 3.69
CA GLN A 79 6.50 -13.38 4.58
C GLN A 79 6.90 -12.15 3.80
N VAL A 80 6.07 -11.11 3.84
CA VAL A 80 6.32 -9.85 3.16
C VAL A 80 6.86 -8.84 4.16
N GLU A 81 7.95 -8.17 3.79
CA GLU A 81 8.43 -6.96 4.43
C GLU A 81 8.53 -5.85 3.39
N GLN A 82 7.97 -4.69 3.73
CA GLN A 82 7.98 -3.51 2.88
C GLN A 82 8.45 -2.29 3.66
N TRP A 83 9.28 -1.47 3.01
CA TRP A 83 9.69 -0.16 3.49
C TRP A 83 9.17 0.91 2.56
N LEU A 84 8.37 1.82 3.10
CA LEU A 84 8.04 3.09 2.46
C LEU A 84 8.96 4.17 3.02
N THR A 85 9.59 4.95 2.15
CA THR A 85 10.37 6.14 2.54
C THR A 85 9.76 7.35 1.86
N LEU A 86 9.17 8.24 2.65
CA LEU A 86 8.59 9.48 2.16
C LEU A 86 9.69 10.48 1.83
N SER A 87 9.62 11.06 0.64
CA SER A 87 10.49 12.16 0.23
C SER A 87 10.17 13.43 1.03
N PRO A 88 11.14 14.36 1.18
CA PRO A 88 10.91 15.63 1.87
C PRO A 88 9.75 16.47 1.30
N ASP A 89 9.43 16.30 0.01
CA ASP A 89 8.34 16.99 -0.67
C ASP A 89 6.93 16.54 -0.23
N GLY A 90 6.82 15.42 0.51
CA GLY A 90 5.55 14.82 0.92
C GLY A 90 4.65 14.34 -0.23
N ARG A 91 5.16 14.34 -1.47
CA ARG A 91 4.43 14.00 -2.70
C ARG A 91 4.92 12.71 -3.33
N THR A 92 6.14 12.29 -3.01
CA THR A 92 6.73 11.06 -3.51
C THR A 92 7.18 10.15 -2.38
N ALA A 93 7.10 8.84 -2.60
CA ALA A 93 7.63 7.84 -1.68
C ALA A 93 8.28 6.69 -2.43
N GLN A 94 9.42 6.22 -1.95
CA GLN A 94 10.02 4.98 -2.43
C GLN A 94 9.43 3.80 -1.67
N ASN A 95 8.99 2.79 -2.41
CA ASN A 95 8.50 1.53 -1.89
C ASN A 95 9.49 0.42 -2.23
N ARG A 96 10.04 -0.25 -1.21
CA ARG A 96 10.89 -1.43 -1.36
C ARG A 96 10.26 -2.60 -0.62
N LEU A 97 9.81 -3.60 -1.36
CA LEU A 97 9.18 -4.80 -0.83
C LEU A 97 10.04 -6.03 -1.11
N THR A 98 10.12 -6.92 -0.13
CA THR A 98 10.76 -8.23 -0.24
C THR A 98 9.80 -9.31 0.24
N VAL A 99 9.70 -10.40 -0.51
CA VAL A 99 8.99 -11.61 -0.09
C VAL A 99 10.00 -12.70 0.25
N LYS A 100 9.87 -13.27 1.45
CA LYS A 100 10.69 -14.41 1.90
C LYS A 100 9.85 -15.66 2.09
N ARG A 101 10.33 -16.78 1.57
CA ARG A 101 9.76 -18.11 1.83
C ARG A 101 10.85 -18.99 2.44
N PHE A 102 10.59 -19.57 3.61
CA PHE A 102 11.56 -20.35 4.38
C PHE A 102 12.93 -19.64 4.55
N GLY A 103 12.89 -18.33 4.83
CA GLY A 103 14.10 -17.50 5.01
C GLY A 103 14.76 -17.01 3.71
N VAL A 104 14.43 -17.61 2.55
CA VAL A 104 15.01 -17.25 1.25
C VAL A 104 14.18 -16.17 0.56
N VAL A 105 14.85 -15.16 -0.02
CA VAL A 105 14.19 -14.12 -0.81
C VAL A 105 13.72 -14.70 -2.15
N VAL A 106 12.42 -14.66 -2.41
CA VAL A 106 11.80 -15.20 -3.62
C VAL A 106 11.26 -14.13 -4.56
N ALA A 107 11.04 -12.91 -4.07
CA ALA A 107 10.63 -11.78 -4.88
C ALA A 107 11.06 -10.45 -4.26
N ARG A 108 11.26 -9.45 -5.12
CA ARG A 108 11.48 -8.05 -4.74
C ARG A 108 10.63 -7.14 -5.63
N VAL A 109 10.19 -6.02 -5.07
CA VAL A 109 9.53 -4.93 -5.80
C VAL A 109 10.18 -3.63 -5.36
N ASP A 110 10.57 -2.83 -6.34
CA ASP A 110 11.00 -1.45 -6.17
C ASP A 110 10.05 -0.55 -6.95
N GLU A 111 9.37 0.36 -6.26
CA GLU A 111 8.33 1.23 -6.82
C GLU A 111 8.53 2.67 -6.35
N THR A 112 8.24 3.63 -7.22
CA THR A 112 8.10 5.04 -6.85
C THR A 112 6.63 5.41 -6.84
N ILE A 113 6.10 5.70 -5.65
CA ILE A 113 4.73 6.15 -5.45
C ILE A 113 4.72 7.68 -5.60
N ARG A 114 3.77 8.18 -6.39
CA ARG A 114 3.55 9.62 -6.57
C ARG A 114 2.11 9.97 -6.26
N LYS A 115 1.91 11.01 -5.45
CA LYS A 115 0.59 11.57 -5.18
C LYS A 115 0.17 12.46 -6.35
N TYR A 116 -0.85 12.04 -7.08
CA TYR A 116 -1.52 12.88 -8.08
C TYR A 116 -2.81 13.43 -7.48
N GLY A 117 -3.15 14.68 -7.84
CA GLY A 117 -4.02 15.59 -7.09
C GLY A 117 -5.29 15.00 -6.46
N SER A 118 -5.70 15.58 -5.33
CA SER A 118 -7.04 15.40 -4.79
C SER A 118 -8.03 16.00 -5.80
N ARG A 119 -8.74 15.18 -6.58
CA ARG A 119 -9.94 15.69 -7.24
C ARG A 119 -10.95 15.96 -6.10
N PRO A 120 -11.45 17.19 -5.91
CA PRO A 120 -12.52 17.40 -4.95
C PRO A 120 -13.66 16.45 -5.33
N SER A 121 -14.19 15.71 -4.36
CA SER A 121 -15.45 15.01 -4.56
C SER A 121 -16.44 16.07 -5.02
N ALA A 122 -16.95 15.97 -6.26
CA ALA A 122 -18.05 16.80 -6.69
C ALA A 122 -19.15 16.64 -5.63
N ALA A 123 -19.59 17.74 -5.04
CA ALA A 123 -20.79 17.74 -4.22
C ALA A 123 -21.93 17.17 -5.09
N PRO A 124 -22.85 16.35 -4.55
CA PRO A 124 -24.05 16.02 -5.29
C PRO A 124 -24.70 17.34 -5.71
N ALA A 125 -24.98 17.48 -7.01
CA ALA A 125 -25.74 18.60 -7.52
C ALA A 125 -27.01 18.71 -6.68
N GLY A 126 -27.13 19.78 -5.91
CA GLY A 126 -28.35 20.08 -5.19
C GLY A 126 -29.47 20.18 -6.22
N ASN A 127 -30.52 19.38 -6.04
CA ASN A 127 -31.79 19.67 -6.67
C ASN A 127 -32.24 21.03 -6.13
N THR A 128 -32.17 22.04 -6.98
CA THR A 128 -32.90 23.30 -6.80
C THR A 128 -34.39 23.01 -7.01
N PRO A 129 -35.29 23.59 -6.19
CA PRO A 129 -36.74 23.33 -6.21
C PRO A 129 -37.42 23.63 -7.55
#